data_AF-A0A0M2K584-F1
#
_entry.id   AF-A0A0M2K584-F1
#
_cell.length_a   1.000
_cell.length_b   1.000
_cell.length_c   1.000
_cell.angle_alpha   90.00
_cell.angle_beta   90.00
_cell.angle_gamma   90.00
#
_symmetry.space_group_name_H-M   'P 1'
#
loop_
_entity.id
_entity.type
_entity.pdbx_description
1 polymer ?
#
loop_
_entity_poly.entity_id
_entity_poly.type
_entity_poly.pdbx_seq_one_letter_code
_entity_poly.pdbx_strand_id
1 'polypeptide(L)'
;MKLHRLTLTNYRGITHRDITFPDSGVIVISGANEIGKSSMLEALDLLLESKDRSTKKDVKQVKPTHADVGAEVTAEMSTGAYRFVYRKRFHKKPETELTILAPRREQLTGDEAHERVRAILAETVDLDLWQAQRVIQAASTSATELSGCDALSRALDVVAGEVDDTPAGAGPADALLVDRIDEEYRRYFTATGRPTAEWLAAINRLKAADEDVARCAAAIAEVDEAVRRHATLTVDLEMATREKNSTAIEVAAAQQSADAVATLTAQLEQARVRAEAAASTHAASLATLT
;
A
#
# COMPACT_ATOMS: atom_id res chain seq x y z
N MET A 1 3.06 27.61 -13.26
CA MET A 1 2.99 27.68 -11.78
C MET A 1 3.58 26.41 -11.17
N LYS A 2 4.24 26.51 -10.01
CA LYS A 2 4.78 25.39 -9.24
C LYS A 2 4.34 25.49 -7.78
N LEU A 3 3.74 24.43 -7.25
CA LEU A 3 3.34 24.33 -5.85
C LEU A 3 4.46 23.67 -5.05
N HIS A 4 4.97 24.33 -4.02
CA HIS A 4 6.08 23.84 -3.18
C HIS A 4 5.57 23.22 -1.87
N ARG A 5 4.54 23.82 -1.27
CA ARG A 5 3.97 23.36 -0.01
C ARG A 5 2.49 23.69 0.07
N LEU A 6 1.69 22.80 0.65
CA LEU A 6 0.28 23.02 0.95
C LEU A 6 0.00 22.58 2.38
N THR A 7 -0.54 23.49 3.17
CA THR A 7 -0.90 23.25 4.57
C THR A 7 -2.39 23.54 4.76
N LEU A 8 -3.11 22.58 5.30
CA LEU A 8 -4.53 22.68 5.67
C LEU A 8 -4.68 22.55 7.17
N THR A 9 -5.43 23.46 7.78
CA THR A 9 -5.74 23.39 9.21
C THR A 9 -7.23 23.62 9.41
N ASN A 10 -7.89 22.72 10.14
CA ASN A 10 -9.33 22.73 10.39
C ASN A 10 -10.19 22.83 9.11
N TYR A 11 -9.86 22.05 8.09
CA TYR A 11 -10.53 22.05 6.79
C TYR A 11 -11.38 20.79 6.62
N ARG A 12 -12.71 20.91 6.56
CA ARG A 12 -13.65 19.76 6.63
C ARG A 12 -13.33 18.83 7.81
N GLY A 13 -12.98 17.57 7.54
CA GLY A 13 -12.55 16.58 8.54
C GLY A 13 -11.04 16.58 8.82
N ILE A 14 -10.26 17.47 8.20
CA ILE A 14 -8.80 17.53 8.36
C ILE A 14 -8.47 18.51 9.50
N THR A 15 -7.95 18.01 10.62
CA THR A 15 -7.47 18.84 11.72
C THR A 15 -6.21 19.61 11.33
N HIS A 16 -5.19 18.90 10.84
CA HIS A 16 -3.97 19.49 10.31
C HIS A 16 -3.35 18.55 9.27
N ARG A 17 -2.87 19.11 8.18
CA ARG A 17 -2.12 18.40 7.15
C ARG A 17 -1.13 19.33 6.49
N ASP A 18 0.09 18.86 6.32
CA ASP A 18 1.18 19.64 5.76
C ASP A 18 1.96 18.79 4.76
N ILE A 19 2.05 19.26 3.53
CA ILE A 19 2.65 18.53 2.42
C ILE A 19 3.66 19.42 1.74
N THR A 20 4.90 18.94 1.64
CA THR A 20 5.94 19.53 0.78
C THR A 20 6.02 18.72 -0.50
N PHE A 21 5.97 19.40 -1.64
CA PHE A 21 6.03 18.78 -2.96
C PHE A 21 7.47 18.80 -3.47
N PRO A 22 7.99 17.69 -4.04
CA PRO A 22 9.28 17.68 -4.69
C PRO A 22 9.34 18.63 -5.88
N ASP A 23 10.56 19.06 -6.22
CA ASP A 23 10.78 20.04 -7.27
C ASP A 23 10.45 19.54 -8.69
N SER A 24 10.47 18.23 -8.89
CA SER A 24 10.22 17.56 -10.17
C SER A 24 9.75 16.12 -9.93
N GLY A 25 9.02 15.56 -10.90
CA GLY A 25 8.60 14.15 -10.90
C GLY A 25 7.09 13.97 -10.79
N VAL A 26 6.68 12.72 -10.57
CA VAL A 26 5.27 12.33 -10.43
C VAL A 26 4.96 12.10 -8.96
N ILE A 27 3.88 12.70 -8.47
CA ILE A 27 3.45 12.60 -7.07
C ILE A 27 2.15 11.81 -7.03
N VAL A 28 2.16 10.68 -6.31
CA VAL A 28 0.98 9.84 -6.10
C VAL A 28 0.47 10.04 -4.68
N ILE A 29 -0.75 10.54 -4.55
CA ILE A 29 -1.42 10.70 -3.26
C ILE A 29 -2.37 9.51 -3.07
N SER A 30 -1.98 8.55 -2.23
CA SER A 30 -2.78 7.37 -1.91
C SER A 30 -3.33 7.42 -0.48
N GLY A 31 -4.41 6.67 -0.23
CA GLY A 31 -5.07 6.60 1.07
C GLY A 31 -6.49 6.06 0.94
N ALA A 32 -7.13 5.75 2.06
CA ALA A 32 -8.53 5.31 2.09
C ALA A 32 -9.48 6.32 1.42
N ASN A 33 -10.68 5.88 1.05
CA ASN A 33 -11.73 6.81 0.63
C ASN A 33 -12.06 7.77 1.77
N GLU A 34 -12.48 8.99 1.44
CA GLU A 34 -12.92 10.01 2.40
C GLU A 34 -11.83 10.58 3.34
N ILE A 35 -10.57 10.14 3.21
CA ILE A 35 -9.43 10.67 3.98
C ILE A 35 -9.02 12.12 3.58
N GLY A 36 -9.75 12.72 2.63
CA GLY A 36 -9.56 14.11 2.19
C GLY A 36 -8.65 14.29 0.97
N LYS A 37 -8.41 13.26 0.14
CA LYS A 37 -7.55 13.36 -1.07
C LYS A 37 -8.01 14.48 -2.02
N SER A 38 -9.27 14.42 -2.49
CA SER A 38 -9.85 15.44 -3.38
C SER A 38 -9.99 16.80 -2.70
N SER A 39 -10.25 16.78 -1.39
CA SER A 39 -10.39 18.00 -0.59
C SER A 39 -9.12 18.86 -0.57
N MET A 40 -7.93 18.28 -0.78
CA MET A 40 -6.69 19.05 -0.85
C MET A 40 -6.59 19.90 -2.12
N LEU A 41 -6.96 19.32 -3.27
CA LEU A 41 -6.94 20.05 -4.54
C LEU A 41 -8.02 21.13 -4.56
N GLU A 42 -9.21 20.82 -4.05
CA GLU A 42 -10.30 21.79 -3.87
C GLU A 42 -9.89 22.94 -2.93
N ALA A 43 -9.07 22.67 -1.90
CA ALA A 43 -8.58 23.71 -1.00
C ALA A 43 -7.66 24.71 -1.71
N LEU A 44 -6.80 24.23 -2.60
CA LEU A 44 -5.94 25.09 -3.42
C LEU A 44 -6.77 26.00 -4.33
N ASP A 45 -7.82 25.48 -4.97
CA ASP A 45 -8.73 26.28 -5.80
C ASP A 45 -9.44 27.34 -4.99
N LEU A 46 -9.96 26.94 -3.84
CA LEU A 46 -10.63 27.84 -2.93
C LEU A 46 -9.72 28.98 -2.48
N LEU A 47 -8.45 28.67 -2.21
CA LEU A 47 -7.44 29.65 -1.85
C LEU A 47 -7.25 30.70 -2.96
N LEU A 48 -7.15 30.26 -4.23
CA LEU A 48 -6.88 31.13 -5.37
C LEU A 48 -8.10 31.94 -5.83
N GLU A 49 -9.27 31.31 -5.87
CA GLU A 49 -10.45 31.88 -6.54
C GLU A 49 -11.39 32.65 -5.60
N SER A 50 -11.45 32.26 -4.33
CA SER A 50 -12.43 32.79 -3.39
C SER A 50 -11.83 33.79 -2.41
N LYS A 51 -12.57 34.89 -2.17
CA LYS A 51 -12.29 35.80 -1.05
C LYS A 51 -12.52 35.09 0.28
N ASP A 52 -11.81 35.49 1.33
CA ASP A 52 -11.92 34.93 2.69
C ASP A 52 -13.34 35.05 3.29
N ARG A 53 -14.05 36.13 2.95
CA ARG A 53 -15.44 36.40 3.33
C ARG A 53 -16.48 35.87 2.34
N SER A 54 -16.08 35.06 1.36
CA SER A 54 -16.98 34.53 0.33
C SER A 54 -18.08 33.65 0.93
N THR A 55 -19.31 33.81 0.44
CA THR A 55 -20.49 33.04 0.85
C THR A 55 -20.89 31.98 -0.17
N LYS A 56 -20.04 31.74 -1.18
CA LYS A 56 -20.23 30.70 -2.21
C LYS A 56 -20.43 29.32 -1.57
N LYS A 57 -21.18 28.45 -2.26
CA LYS A 57 -21.50 27.09 -1.80
C LYS A 57 -20.23 26.33 -1.42
N ASP A 58 -19.20 26.41 -2.26
CA ASP A 58 -17.97 25.63 -2.09
C ASP A 58 -17.19 26.09 -0.84
N VAL A 59 -17.20 27.40 -0.56
CA VAL A 59 -16.62 27.92 0.70
C VAL A 59 -17.41 27.40 1.89
N LYS A 60 -18.75 27.43 1.86
CA LYS A 60 -19.57 26.92 2.97
C LYS A 60 -19.34 25.42 3.26
N GLN A 61 -19.03 24.64 2.24
CA GLN A 61 -18.80 23.20 2.35
C GLN A 61 -17.46 22.81 3.00
N VAL A 62 -16.54 23.75 3.19
CA VAL A 62 -15.21 23.45 3.77
C VAL A 62 -15.14 23.71 5.27
N LYS A 63 -16.26 24.13 5.87
CA LYS A 63 -16.35 24.42 7.29
C LYS A 63 -15.95 23.18 8.14
N PRO A 64 -15.11 23.35 9.17
CA PRO A 64 -14.73 22.25 10.05
C PRO A 64 -15.96 21.63 10.74
N THR A 65 -16.01 20.30 10.77
CA THR A 65 -17.20 19.55 11.23
C THR A 65 -17.35 19.54 12.76
N HIS A 66 -16.24 19.60 13.50
CA HIS A 66 -16.24 19.37 14.95
C HIS A 66 -15.58 20.50 15.76
N ALA A 67 -15.42 21.69 15.19
CA ALA A 67 -14.78 22.83 15.87
C ALA A 67 -15.36 24.17 15.39
N ASP A 68 -15.58 25.10 16.34
CA ASP A 68 -16.04 26.48 16.03
C ASP A 68 -14.87 27.40 15.65
N VAL A 69 -14.08 26.96 14.67
CA VAL A 69 -12.87 27.63 14.19
C VAL A 69 -12.94 27.88 12.68
N GLY A 70 -12.01 28.67 12.15
CA GLY A 70 -11.93 28.95 10.72
C GLY A 70 -11.19 27.85 9.97
N ALA A 71 -11.57 27.61 8.72
CA ALA A 71 -10.81 26.73 7.83
C ALA A 71 -9.61 27.50 7.28
N GLU A 72 -8.40 27.00 7.48
CA GLU A 72 -7.19 27.67 7.05
C GLU A 72 -6.51 26.88 5.93
N VAL A 73 -6.16 27.59 4.86
CA VAL A 73 -5.39 27.06 3.73
C VAL A 73 -4.18 27.96 3.52
N THR A 74 -3.00 27.36 3.49
CA THR A 74 -1.75 28.03 3.17
C THR A 74 -1.05 27.30 2.04
N ALA A 75 -0.65 28.02 1.00
CA ALA A 75 0.15 27.47 -0.08
C ALA A 75 1.41 28.31 -0.30
N GLU A 76 2.54 27.63 -0.45
CA GLU A 76 3.76 28.23 -0.99
C GLU A 76 3.89 27.84 -2.46
N MET A 77 4.01 28.84 -3.33
CA MET A 77 4.07 28.61 -4.77
C MET A 77 5.04 29.57 -5.46
N SER A 78 5.49 29.16 -6.65
CA SER A 78 6.25 30.00 -7.57
C SER A 78 5.59 30.07 -8.93
N THR A 79 5.62 31.26 -9.52
CA THR A 79 5.10 31.51 -10.86
C THR A 79 5.78 32.73 -11.47
N GLY A 80 6.23 32.61 -12.73
CA GLY A 80 7.13 33.59 -13.33
C GLY A 80 8.34 33.89 -12.42
N ALA A 81 8.61 35.17 -12.17
CA ALA A 81 9.66 35.62 -11.24
C ALA A 81 9.25 35.60 -9.75
N TYR A 82 8.00 35.25 -9.44
CA TYR A 82 7.45 35.35 -8.11
C TYR A 82 7.59 34.04 -7.33
N ARG A 83 7.93 34.16 -6.04
CA ARG A 83 7.76 33.10 -5.04
C ARG A 83 7.05 33.72 -3.85
N PHE A 84 5.96 33.12 -3.39
CA PHE A 84 5.16 33.69 -2.33
C PHE A 84 4.47 32.61 -1.48
N VAL A 85 4.18 32.98 -0.24
CA VAL A 85 3.33 32.23 0.69
C VAL A 85 1.99 32.95 0.75
N TYR A 86 0.93 32.22 0.44
CA TYR A 86 -0.43 32.74 0.44
C TYR A 86 -1.30 31.98 1.41
N ARG A 87 -1.94 32.72 2.33
CA ARG A 87 -2.76 32.16 3.38
C ARG A 87 -4.15 32.80 3.37
N LYS A 88 -5.17 31.96 3.52
CA LYS A 88 -6.54 32.38 3.82
C LYS A 88 -7.10 31.59 4.99
N ARG A 89 -7.76 32.30 5.89
CA ARG A 89 -8.71 31.74 6.85
C ARG A 89 -10.13 32.09 6.42
N PHE A 90 -10.97 31.08 6.26
CA PHE A 90 -12.39 31.22 5.96
C PHE A 90 -13.24 31.07 7.23
N HIS A 91 -14.49 31.51 7.16
CA HIS A 91 -15.50 31.39 8.23
C HIS A 91 -15.22 32.26 9.47
N LYS A 92 -14.51 31.72 10.47
CA LYS A 92 -14.28 32.43 11.73
C LYS A 92 -13.01 33.27 11.61
N LYS A 93 -13.12 34.54 11.99
CA LYS A 93 -12.07 35.56 11.85
C LYS A 93 -11.46 35.55 10.43
N PRO A 94 -12.25 35.77 9.36
CA PRO A 94 -11.75 35.71 7.99
C PRO A 94 -10.54 36.61 7.80
N GLU A 95 -9.50 36.06 7.20
CA GLU A 95 -8.21 36.71 7.07
C GLU A 95 -7.53 36.24 5.80
N THR A 96 -6.89 37.17 5.10
CA THR A 96 -6.07 36.89 3.92
C THR A 96 -4.70 37.52 4.16
N GLU A 97 -3.64 36.76 3.94
CA GLU A 97 -2.26 37.22 4.03
C GLU A 97 -1.47 36.73 2.82
N LEU A 98 -0.66 37.63 2.26
CA LEU A 98 0.29 37.32 1.21
C LEU A 98 1.67 37.77 1.68
N THR A 99 2.64 36.86 1.63
CA THR A 99 4.06 37.19 1.78
C THR A 99 4.79 36.82 0.49
N ILE A 100 5.20 37.83 -0.26
CA ILE A 100 6.07 37.67 -1.43
C ILE A 100 7.51 37.53 -0.93
N LEU A 101 8.20 36.49 -1.40
CA LEU A 101 9.59 36.18 -1.08
C LEU A 101 10.53 36.63 -2.20
N ALA A 102 10.08 36.55 -3.45
CA ALA A 102 10.77 37.00 -4.65
C ALA A 102 9.77 37.61 -5.65
N PRO A 103 10.16 38.57 -6.50
CA PRO A 103 11.52 39.11 -6.66
C PRO A 103 11.92 40.12 -5.56
N ARG A 104 10.95 40.77 -4.93
CA ARG A 104 11.15 41.67 -3.78
C ARG A 104 10.23 41.23 -2.64
N ARG A 105 10.74 41.26 -1.40
CA ARG A 105 9.92 40.95 -0.24
C ARG A 105 8.81 42.00 -0.06
N GLU A 106 7.59 41.52 0.03
CA GLU A 106 6.37 42.32 0.22
C GLU A 106 5.40 41.54 1.11
N GLN A 107 4.69 42.24 1.99
CA GLN A 107 3.65 41.64 2.83
C GLN A 107 2.38 42.46 2.70
N LEU A 108 1.29 41.79 2.32
CA LEU A 108 -0.02 42.38 2.14
C LEU A 108 -1.03 41.57 2.92
N THR A 109 -2.13 42.22 3.32
CA THR A 109 -3.25 41.55 3.99
C THR A 109 -4.58 41.94 3.36
N GLY A 110 -5.64 41.19 3.68
CA GLY A 110 -7.00 41.48 3.26
C GLY A 110 -7.23 41.42 1.75
N ASP A 111 -8.04 42.33 1.24
CA ASP A 111 -8.43 42.37 -0.18
C ASP A 111 -7.24 42.70 -1.10
N GLU A 112 -6.31 43.57 -0.67
CA GLU A 112 -5.10 43.90 -1.42
C GLU A 112 -4.22 42.67 -1.67
N ALA A 113 -4.04 41.82 -0.65
CA ALA A 113 -3.32 40.56 -0.80
C ALA A 113 -3.95 39.64 -1.85
N HIS A 114 -5.29 39.58 -1.89
CA HIS A 114 -5.99 38.72 -2.85
C HIS A 114 -5.94 39.25 -4.27
N GLU A 115 -6.16 40.54 -4.47
CA GLU A 115 -6.05 41.14 -5.81
C GLU A 115 -4.60 41.10 -6.31
N ARG A 116 -3.59 41.23 -5.43
CA ARG A 116 -2.18 41.08 -5.81
C ARG A 116 -1.86 39.66 -6.29
N VAL A 117 -2.35 38.62 -5.63
CA VAL A 117 -2.19 37.23 -6.12
C VAL A 117 -2.88 37.04 -7.47
N ARG A 118 -4.11 37.55 -7.64
CA ARG A 118 -4.80 37.49 -8.93
C ARG A 118 -4.02 38.15 -10.05
N ALA A 119 -3.45 39.32 -9.80
CA ALA A 119 -2.62 40.03 -10.78
C ALA A 119 -1.36 39.22 -11.14
N ILE A 120 -0.66 38.65 -10.14
CA ILE A 120 0.51 37.79 -10.39
C ILE A 120 0.13 36.58 -11.23
N LEU A 121 -0.99 35.92 -10.93
CA LEU A 121 -1.43 34.75 -11.68
C LEU A 121 -1.83 35.11 -13.12
N ALA A 122 -2.60 36.18 -13.32
CA ALA A 122 -2.96 36.64 -14.66
C ALA A 122 -1.75 37.05 -15.51
N GLU A 123 -0.67 37.54 -14.89
CA GLU A 123 0.58 37.89 -15.57
C GLU A 123 1.43 36.66 -15.93
N THR A 124 1.43 35.63 -15.09
CA THR A 124 2.46 34.57 -15.13
C THR A 124 1.94 33.16 -15.39
N VAL A 125 0.62 32.97 -15.37
CA VAL A 125 -0.04 31.68 -15.54
C VAL A 125 -1.13 31.83 -16.60
N ASP A 126 -1.10 30.96 -17.60
CA ASP A 126 -2.26 30.71 -18.44
C ASP A 126 -3.30 29.96 -17.58
N LEU A 127 -4.27 30.72 -17.07
CA LEU A 127 -5.29 30.19 -16.16
C LEU A 127 -6.20 29.18 -16.85
N ASP A 128 -6.46 29.35 -18.15
CA ASP A 128 -7.29 28.45 -18.93
C ASP A 128 -6.57 27.11 -19.12
N LEU A 129 -5.26 27.15 -19.42
CA LEU A 129 -4.43 25.94 -19.45
C LEU A 129 -4.31 25.27 -18.07
N TRP A 130 -4.15 26.07 -17.01
CA TRP A 130 -4.11 25.55 -15.64
C TRP A 130 -5.41 24.81 -15.27
N GLN A 131 -6.56 25.33 -15.69
CA GLN A 131 -7.85 24.65 -15.49
C GLN A 131 -7.97 23.41 -16.38
N ALA A 132 -7.57 23.49 -17.65
CA ALA A 132 -7.65 22.39 -18.60
C ALA A 132 -6.77 21.18 -18.23
N GLN A 133 -5.61 21.41 -17.61
CA GLN A 133 -4.71 20.35 -17.13
C GLN A 133 -5.28 19.53 -15.96
N ARG A 134 -6.40 19.96 -15.36
CA ARG A 134 -6.96 19.33 -14.17
C ARG A 134 -8.16 18.47 -14.51
N VAL A 135 -7.92 17.16 -14.61
CA VAL A 135 -8.99 16.16 -14.68
C VAL A 135 -9.49 15.87 -13.26
N ILE A 136 -10.49 16.63 -12.81
CA ILE A 136 -11.18 16.38 -11.55
C ILE A 136 -12.32 15.39 -11.83
N GLN A 137 -12.26 14.21 -11.21
CA GLN A 137 -13.20 13.07 -11.37
C GLN A 137 -14.71 13.41 -11.25
N ALA A 138 -15.10 14.64 -10.92
CA ALA A 138 -16.48 15.07 -10.72
C ALA A 138 -17.10 15.86 -11.89
N ALA A 139 -16.30 16.34 -12.85
CA ALA A 139 -16.84 16.92 -14.08
C ALA A 139 -16.90 15.83 -15.16
N SER A 140 -18.02 15.74 -15.88
CA SER A 140 -18.15 14.87 -17.05
C SER A 140 -16.96 15.04 -17.96
N THR A 141 -16.41 13.93 -18.46
CA THR A 141 -15.34 13.86 -19.47
C THR A 141 -15.81 14.38 -20.84
N SER A 142 -16.54 15.48 -20.89
CA SER A 142 -16.73 16.24 -22.11
C SER A 142 -15.36 16.76 -22.51
N ALA A 143 -14.97 16.48 -23.76
CA ALA A 143 -13.72 16.93 -24.35
C ALA A 143 -13.44 18.37 -23.91
N THR A 144 -12.38 18.56 -23.15
CA THR A 144 -11.92 19.88 -22.75
C THR A 144 -11.64 20.64 -24.04
N GLU A 145 -12.38 21.72 -24.30
CA GLU A 145 -12.15 22.60 -25.45
C GLU A 145 -10.80 23.29 -25.23
N LEU A 146 -9.73 22.66 -25.72
CA LEU A 146 -8.35 23.15 -25.63
C LEU A 146 -8.05 24.30 -26.61
N SER A 147 -9.03 24.71 -27.44
CA SER A 147 -8.87 25.69 -28.50
C SER A 147 -8.58 27.12 -28.03
N GLY A 148 -8.71 27.41 -26.73
CA GLY A 148 -8.41 28.72 -26.13
C GLY A 148 -7.04 28.83 -25.46
N CYS A 149 -6.23 27.77 -25.41
CA CYS A 149 -4.98 27.75 -24.63
C CYS A 149 -3.77 28.26 -25.43
N ASP A 150 -3.62 29.58 -25.52
CA ASP A 150 -2.52 30.26 -26.24
C ASP A 150 -1.12 29.80 -25.79
N ALA A 151 -0.91 29.44 -24.52
CA ALA A 151 0.39 28.95 -24.05
C ALA A 151 0.66 27.49 -24.44
N LEU A 152 -0.39 26.66 -24.52
CA LEU A 152 -0.28 25.26 -24.94
C LEU A 152 -0.01 25.19 -26.44
N SER A 153 -0.78 25.93 -27.25
CA SER A 153 -0.55 25.99 -28.70
C SER A 153 0.84 26.54 -29.01
N ARG A 154 1.33 27.58 -28.31
CA ARG A 154 2.71 28.06 -28.47
C ARG A 154 3.78 27.06 -28.04
N ALA A 155 3.57 26.30 -26.97
CA ALA A 155 4.52 25.29 -26.53
C ALA A 155 4.57 24.08 -27.48
N LEU A 156 3.42 23.71 -28.05
CA LEU A 156 3.30 22.68 -29.08
C LEU A 156 3.91 23.15 -30.41
N ASP A 157 3.72 24.43 -30.77
CA ASP A 157 4.37 25.07 -31.93
C ASP A 157 5.90 25.09 -31.79
N VAL A 158 6.45 25.34 -30.58
CA VAL A 158 7.90 25.33 -30.35
C VAL A 158 8.49 23.91 -30.46
N VAL A 159 7.76 22.89 -30.01
CA VAL A 159 8.17 21.48 -30.15
C VAL A 159 7.99 20.99 -31.59
N ALA A 160 7.02 21.53 -32.32
CA ALA A 160 6.82 21.27 -33.75
C ALA A 160 7.79 22.06 -34.65
N GLY A 161 8.33 23.18 -34.17
CA GLY A 161 9.18 24.13 -34.88
C GLY A 161 10.68 23.80 -34.93
N GLU A 162 11.12 22.60 -34.50
CA GLU A 162 12.43 22.06 -34.89
C GLU A 162 12.45 21.51 -36.34
N VAL A 163 11.36 21.70 -37.10
CA VAL A 163 11.32 21.50 -38.55
C VAL A 163 10.81 22.78 -39.24
N ASP A 164 11.78 23.57 -39.73
CA ASP A 164 11.71 24.71 -40.66
C ASP A 164 10.89 25.97 -40.30
N ASP A 165 11.57 27.11 -40.49
CA ASP A 165 11.09 28.48 -40.38
C ASP A 165 9.83 28.75 -41.24
N THR A 166 8.68 29.01 -40.62
CA THR A 166 7.69 30.00 -41.09
C THR A 166 6.61 30.29 -40.02
N PRO A 167 6.22 31.56 -39.80
CA PRO A 167 5.20 31.90 -38.81
C PRO A 167 3.79 31.73 -39.41
N ALA A 168 2.97 30.85 -38.84
CA ALA A 168 1.55 30.75 -39.18
C ALA A 168 0.73 30.50 -37.90
N GLY A 169 -0.28 31.34 -37.67
CA GLY A 169 -1.21 31.18 -36.56
C GLY A 169 -1.98 29.85 -36.62
N ALA A 170 -2.44 29.38 -35.45
CA ALA A 170 -3.35 28.25 -35.25
C ALA A 170 -3.26 27.18 -36.36
N GLY A 171 -2.11 26.52 -36.44
CA GLY A 171 -1.72 25.60 -37.51
C GLY A 171 -1.21 24.26 -36.98
N PRO A 172 -0.67 23.37 -37.84
CA PRO A 172 -0.78 21.90 -37.83
C PRO A 172 -0.31 21.12 -36.59
N ALA A 173 0.39 21.76 -35.65
CA ALA A 173 1.06 21.09 -34.53
C ALA A 173 0.11 20.46 -33.51
N ASP A 174 -0.99 21.15 -33.16
CA ASP A 174 -2.00 20.66 -32.21
C ASP A 174 -2.77 19.45 -32.75
N ALA A 175 -3.00 19.42 -34.07
CA ALA A 175 -3.56 18.24 -34.75
C ALA A 175 -2.60 17.05 -34.66
N LEU A 176 -1.29 17.28 -34.85
CA LEU A 176 -0.27 16.22 -34.86
C LEU A 176 -0.09 15.51 -33.51
N LEU A 177 -0.22 16.20 -32.37
CA LEU A 177 -0.13 15.53 -31.06
C LEU A 177 -1.38 14.71 -30.75
N VAL A 178 -2.57 15.27 -31.00
CA VAL A 178 -3.83 14.56 -30.80
C VAL A 178 -3.89 13.33 -31.70
N ASP A 179 -3.44 13.45 -32.95
CA ASP A 179 -3.33 12.33 -33.90
C ASP A 179 -2.36 11.24 -33.39
N ARG A 180 -1.22 11.61 -32.80
CA ARG A 180 -0.28 10.65 -32.20
C ARG A 180 -0.83 9.95 -30.97
N ILE A 181 -1.56 10.67 -30.12
CA ILE A 181 -2.25 10.08 -28.95
C ILE A 181 -3.31 9.10 -29.43
N ASP A 182 -4.08 9.48 -30.44
CA ASP A 182 -5.11 8.65 -31.06
C ASP A 182 -4.51 7.41 -31.73
N GLU A 183 -3.35 7.53 -32.39
CA GLU A 183 -2.62 6.43 -33.00
C GLU A 183 -2.15 5.43 -31.93
N GLU A 184 -1.53 5.91 -30.86
CA GLU A 184 -1.06 5.07 -29.75
C GLU A 184 -2.24 4.44 -28.98
N TYR A 185 -3.34 5.16 -28.81
CA TYR A 185 -4.57 4.61 -28.24
C TYR A 185 -5.14 3.51 -29.13
N ARG A 186 -5.22 3.74 -30.45
CA ARG A 186 -5.75 2.79 -31.44
C ARG A 186 -4.93 1.51 -31.55
N ARG A 187 -3.65 1.57 -31.20
CA ARG A 187 -2.78 0.40 -31.11
C ARG A 187 -3.27 -0.62 -30.07
N TYR A 188 -3.74 -0.14 -28.93
CA TYR A 188 -4.16 -0.99 -27.80
C TYR A 188 -5.68 -1.13 -27.65
N PHE A 189 -6.45 -0.17 -28.18
CA PHE A 189 -7.91 -0.13 -28.04
C PHE A 189 -8.60 0.26 -29.36
N THR A 190 -9.79 -0.25 -29.62
CA THR A 190 -10.63 0.21 -30.72
C THR A 190 -11.21 1.59 -30.41
N ALA A 191 -11.75 2.28 -31.42
CA ALA A 191 -12.46 3.56 -31.22
C ALA A 191 -13.65 3.46 -30.24
N THR A 192 -14.16 2.25 -30.00
CA THR A 192 -15.23 1.95 -29.01
C THR A 192 -14.68 1.53 -27.64
N GLY A 193 -13.37 1.61 -27.43
CA GLY A 193 -12.69 1.24 -26.19
C GLY A 193 -12.49 -0.25 -25.96
N ARG A 194 -12.68 -1.10 -26.98
CA ARG A 194 -12.45 -2.55 -26.85
C ARG A 194 -10.96 -2.87 -27.02
N PRO A 195 -10.38 -3.77 -26.23
CA PRO A 195 -9.00 -4.21 -26.41
C PRO A 195 -8.67 -4.72 -27.83
N THR A 196 -7.50 -4.38 -28.33
CA THR A 196 -6.94 -4.97 -29.54
C THR A 196 -6.27 -6.31 -29.24
N ALA A 197 -5.87 -7.04 -30.29
CA ALA A 197 -5.14 -8.29 -30.17
C ALA A 197 -3.77 -8.11 -29.47
N GLU A 198 -3.08 -6.98 -29.68
CA GLU A 198 -1.80 -6.69 -29.03
C GLU A 198 -1.98 -6.56 -27.51
N TRP A 199 -2.98 -5.78 -27.08
CA TRP A 199 -3.31 -5.62 -25.65
C TRP A 199 -3.78 -6.94 -25.01
N LEU A 200 -4.65 -7.68 -25.70
CA LEU A 200 -5.10 -9.00 -25.23
C LEU A 200 -3.93 -9.99 -25.11
N ALA A 201 -2.99 -10.00 -26.05
CA ALA A 201 -1.81 -10.84 -25.98
C ALA A 201 -0.91 -10.48 -24.79
N ALA A 202 -0.75 -9.18 -24.50
CA ALA A 202 0.00 -8.71 -23.34
C ALA A 202 -0.65 -9.14 -22.02
N ILE A 203 -1.97 -8.96 -21.89
CA ILE A 203 -2.73 -9.38 -20.69
C ILE A 203 -2.69 -10.91 -20.51
N ASN A 204 -2.84 -11.67 -21.59
CA ASN A 204 -2.77 -13.13 -21.51
C ASN A 204 -1.37 -13.60 -21.12
N ARG A 205 -0.30 -12.93 -21.60
CA ARG A 205 1.07 -13.22 -21.18
C ARG A 205 1.28 -12.91 -19.70
N LEU A 206 0.75 -11.79 -19.21
CA LEU A 206 0.78 -11.45 -17.79
C LEU A 206 0.08 -12.53 -16.96
N LYS A 207 -1.14 -12.90 -17.35
CA LYS A 207 -1.92 -13.94 -16.66
C LYS A 207 -1.19 -15.29 -16.64
N ALA A 208 -0.61 -15.71 -17.77
CA ALA A 208 0.15 -16.94 -17.84
C ALA A 208 1.39 -16.91 -16.93
N ALA A 209 2.10 -15.77 -16.88
CA ALA A 209 3.24 -15.59 -15.99
C ALA A 209 2.81 -15.64 -14.50
N ASP A 210 1.69 -15.01 -14.14
CA ASP A 210 1.14 -15.07 -12.78
C ASP A 210 0.74 -16.51 -12.39
N GLU A 211 0.11 -17.25 -13.31
CA GLU A 211 -0.23 -18.67 -13.12
C GLU A 211 1.04 -19.54 -12.95
N ASP A 212 2.10 -19.27 -13.71
CA ASP A 212 3.39 -19.96 -13.58
C ASP A 212 4.08 -19.66 -12.24
N VAL A 213 4.05 -18.41 -11.79
CA VAL A 213 4.57 -18.03 -10.47
C VAL A 213 3.79 -18.75 -9.37
N ALA A 214 2.46 -18.76 -9.44
CA ALA A 214 1.62 -19.45 -8.47
C ALA A 214 1.91 -20.97 -8.43
N ARG A 215 2.10 -21.60 -9.59
CA ARG A 215 2.45 -23.02 -9.70
C ARG A 215 3.82 -23.32 -9.08
N CYS A 216 4.84 -22.51 -9.37
CA CYS A 216 6.17 -22.66 -8.79
C CYS A 216 6.15 -22.45 -7.27
N ALA A 217 5.42 -21.46 -6.78
CA ALA A 217 5.27 -21.20 -5.35
C ALA A 217 4.61 -22.38 -4.62
N ALA A 218 3.57 -22.99 -5.23
CA ALA A 218 2.94 -24.18 -4.67
C ALA A 218 3.89 -25.38 -4.59
N ALA A 219 4.70 -25.61 -5.64
CA ALA A 219 5.70 -26.68 -5.64
C ALA A 219 6.78 -26.48 -4.57
N ILE A 220 7.24 -25.25 -4.36
CA ILE A 220 8.19 -24.92 -3.27
C ILE A 220 7.56 -25.19 -1.90
N ALA A 221 6.32 -24.75 -1.69
CA ALA A 221 5.62 -24.96 -0.43
C ALA A 221 5.42 -26.45 -0.10
N GLU A 222 5.18 -27.30 -1.11
CA GLU A 222 5.10 -28.75 -0.94
C GLU A 222 6.44 -29.35 -0.48
N VAL A 223 7.55 -28.92 -1.08
CA VAL A 223 8.90 -29.36 -0.67
C VAL A 223 9.22 -28.91 0.74
N ASP A 224 8.95 -27.65 1.09
CA ASP A 224 9.18 -27.11 2.43
C ASP A 224 8.38 -27.87 3.51
N GLU A 225 7.14 -28.22 3.20
CA GLU A 225 6.30 -29.05 4.07
C GLU A 225 6.85 -30.49 4.18
N ALA A 226 7.31 -31.10 3.09
CA ALA A 226 7.94 -32.40 3.11
C ALA A 226 9.24 -32.42 3.94
N VAL A 227 10.07 -31.38 3.84
CA VAL A 227 11.30 -31.20 4.64
C VAL A 227 10.96 -31.06 6.12
N ARG A 228 9.97 -30.22 6.47
CA ARG A 228 9.51 -30.07 7.86
C ARG A 228 9.00 -31.40 8.42
N ARG A 229 8.20 -32.14 7.66
CA ARG A 229 7.69 -33.45 8.06
C ARG A 229 8.81 -34.47 8.22
N HIS A 230 9.78 -34.49 7.32
CA HIS A 230 10.94 -35.38 7.41
C HIS A 230 11.74 -35.11 8.70
N ALA A 231 11.99 -33.83 9.02
CA ALA A 231 12.68 -33.46 10.26
C ALA A 231 11.94 -33.98 11.51
N THR A 232 10.62 -33.77 11.58
CA THR A 232 9.79 -34.29 12.69
C THR A 232 9.86 -35.82 12.77
N LEU A 233 9.62 -36.51 11.66
CA LEU A 233 9.62 -37.98 11.63
C LEU A 233 10.99 -38.57 11.97
N THR A 234 12.08 -37.88 11.64
CA THR A 234 13.45 -38.31 12.01
C THR A 234 13.62 -38.29 13.52
N VAL A 235 13.19 -37.22 14.19
CA VAL A 235 13.25 -37.11 15.66
C VAL A 235 12.34 -38.16 16.31
N ASP A 236 11.12 -38.34 15.81
CA ASP A 236 10.19 -39.34 16.32
C ASP A 236 10.74 -40.77 16.18
N LEU A 237 11.38 -41.08 15.05
CA LEU A 237 12.02 -42.37 14.81
C LEU A 237 13.19 -42.62 15.78
N GLU A 238 14.01 -41.61 16.05
CA GLU A 238 15.10 -41.71 17.02
C GLU A 238 14.59 -41.93 18.46
N MET A 239 13.48 -41.28 18.84
CA MET A 239 12.84 -41.49 20.14
C MET A 239 12.26 -42.90 20.26
N ALA A 240 11.44 -43.31 19.29
CA ALA A 240 10.84 -44.64 19.28
C ALA A 240 11.88 -45.76 19.25
N THR A 241 13.01 -45.55 18.55
CA THR A 241 14.13 -46.51 18.53
C THR A 241 14.79 -46.62 19.90
N ARG A 242 14.99 -45.49 20.60
CA ARG A 242 15.53 -45.49 21.97
C ARG A 242 14.61 -46.20 22.94
N GLU A 243 13.32 -45.90 22.91
CA GLU A 243 12.30 -46.56 23.75
C GLU A 243 12.23 -48.06 23.49
N LYS A 244 12.21 -48.47 22.21
CA LYS A 244 12.23 -49.89 21.84
C LYS A 244 13.45 -50.60 22.43
N ASN A 245 14.64 -49.98 22.34
CA ASN A 245 15.87 -50.56 22.86
C ASN A 245 15.87 -50.64 24.39
N SER A 246 15.37 -49.62 25.10
CA SER A 246 15.26 -49.67 26.56
C SER A 246 14.27 -50.74 27.02
N THR A 247 13.09 -50.82 26.41
CA THR A 247 12.09 -51.85 26.73
C THR A 247 12.62 -53.25 26.42
N ALA A 248 13.39 -53.43 25.34
CA ALA A 248 14.00 -54.73 25.05
C ALA A 248 14.97 -55.19 26.15
N ILE A 249 15.74 -54.26 26.73
CA ILE A 249 16.62 -54.55 27.88
C ILE A 249 15.80 -54.94 29.11
N GLU A 250 14.74 -54.19 29.42
CA GLU A 250 13.86 -54.47 30.56
C GLU A 250 13.16 -55.83 30.44
N VAL A 251 12.66 -56.15 29.25
CA VAL A 251 12.03 -57.45 28.96
C VAL A 251 13.02 -58.60 29.14
N ALA A 252 14.26 -58.46 28.66
CA ALA A 252 15.30 -59.48 28.85
C ALA A 252 15.63 -59.69 30.34
N ALA A 253 15.74 -58.61 31.12
CA ALA A 253 15.98 -58.69 32.56
C ALA A 253 14.80 -59.34 33.32
N ALA A 254 13.56 -59.01 32.94
CA ALA A 254 12.37 -59.60 33.51
C ALA A 254 12.27 -61.10 33.19
N GLN A 255 12.60 -61.51 31.96
CA GLN A 255 12.66 -62.92 31.56
C GLN A 255 13.69 -63.69 32.38
N GLN A 256 14.91 -63.15 32.52
CA GLN A 256 15.95 -63.78 33.34
C GLN A 256 15.52 -63.94 34.81
N SER A 257 14.83 -62.94 35.35
CA SER A 257 14.28 -62.99 36.71
C SER A 257 13.18 -64.05 36.83
N ALA A 258 12.30 -64.15 35.84
CA ALA A 258 11.24 -65.17 35.79
C ALA A 258 11.83 -66.59 35.72
N ASP A 259 12.86 -66.82 34.91
CA ASP A 259 13.54 -68.10 34.79
C ASP A 259 14.23 -68.51 36.11
N ALA A 260 14.83 -67.55 36.82
CA ALA A 260 15.42 -67.77 38.13
C ALA A 260 14.36 -68.15 39.18
N VAL A 261 13.21 -67.46 39.20
CA VAL A 261 12.08 -67.79 40.08
C VAL A 261 11.51 -69.18 39.75
N ALA A 262 11.37 -69.53 38.47
CA ALA A 262 10.91 -70.86 38.05
C ALA A 262 11.86 -71.97 38.53
N THR A 263 13.17 -71.74 38.41
CA THR A 263 14.20 -72.66 38.91
C THR A 263 14.12 -72.83 40.43
N LEU A 264 14.04 -71.74 41.18
CA LEU A 264 13.91 -71.78 42.65
C LEU A 264 12.61 -72.46 43.10
N THR A 265 11.52 -72.22 42.38
CA THR A 265 10.22 -72.86 42.66
C THR A 265 10.33 -74.38 42.46
N ALA A 266 10.96 -74.83 41.37
CA ALA A 266 11.18 -76.26 41.15
C ALA A 266 12.08 -76.90 42.23
N GLN A 267 13.13 -76.21 42.67
CA GLN A 267 13.99 -76.66 43.76
C GLN A 267 13.24 -76.73 45.09
N LEU A 268 12.38 -75.76 45.39
CA LEU A 268 11.54 -75.73 46.60
C LEU A 268 10.59 -76.93 46.61
N GLU A 269 9.91 -77.21 45.49
CA GLU A 269 9.01 -78.36 45.38
C GLU A 269 9.76 -79.68 45.56
N GLN A 270 10.96 -79.82 44.96
CA GLN A 270 11.79 -81.01 45.18
C GLN A 270 12.23 -81.15 46.65
N ALA A 271 12.60 -80.05 47.30
CA ALA A 271 12.99 -80.05 48.71
C ALA A 271 11.81 -80.40 49.62
N ARG A 272 10.60 -79.90 49.33
CA ARG A 272 9.36 -80.25 50.05
C ARG A 272 9.07 -81.75 49.96
N VAL A 273 9.10 -82.32 48.76
CA VAL A 273 8.89 -83.77 48.57
C VAL A 273 9.91 -84.60 49.36
N ARG A 274 11.19 -84.20 49.36
CA ARG A 274 12.23 -84.87 50.16
C ARG A 274 11.99 -84.75 51.66
N ALA A 275 11.59 -83.57 52.13
CA ALA A 275 11.29 -83.32 53.54
C ALA A 275 10.08 -84.15 54.00
N GLU A 276 9.02 -84.23 53.20
CA GLU A 276 7.86 -85.08 53.46
C GLU A 276 8.23 -86.56 53.53
N ALA A 277 9.04 -87.05 52.58
CA ALA A 277 9.54 -88.43 52.60
C ALA A 277 10.41 -88.74 53.82
N ALA A 278 11.29 -87.81 54.23
CA ALA A 278 12.10 -87.95 55.42
C ALA A 278 11.25 -87.93 56.70
N ALA A 279 10.24 -87.06 56.77
CA ALA A 279 9.30 -87.00 57.89
C ALA A 279 8.47 -88.30 58.01
N SER A 280 7.98 -88.83 56.88
CA SER A 280 7.29 -90.12 56.83
C SER A 280 8.18 -91.27 57.29
N THR A 281 9.44 -91.30 56.81
CA THR A 281 10.43 -92.31 57.22
C THR A 281 10.71 -92.23 58.72
N HIS A 282 10.95 -91.03 59.25
CA HIS A 282 11.18 -90.80 60.68
C HIS A 282 9.97 -91.24 61.53
N ALA A 283 8.75 -90.92 61.10
CA ALA A 283 7.53 -91.37 61.77
C ALA A 283 7.41 -92.90 61.79
N ALA A 284 7.74 -93.58 60.68
CA ALA A 284 7.76 -95.04 60.59
C ALA A 284 8.83 -95.67 61.50
N SER A 285 10.03 -95.09 61.57
CA SER A 285 11.10 -95.52 62.47
C SER A 285 10.74 -95.33 63.95
N LEU A 286 10.07 -94.24 64.31
CA LEU A 286 9.57 -94.03 65.67
C LEU A 286 8.50 -95.07 66.06
N ALA A 287 7.57 -95.37 65.15
CA ALA A 287 6.53 -96.37 65.37
C ALA A 287 7.06 -97.81 65.53
N THR A 288 8.29 -98.09 65.09
CA THR A 288 8.95 -99.41 65.27
C THR A 288 9.77 -99.50 66.56
N LEU A 289 10.03 -98.38 67.23
CA LEU A 289 10.75 -98.30 68.51
C LEU A 289 9.82 -98.29 69.74
N THR A 290 8.52 -98.08 69.54
CA THR A 290 7.45 -98.11 70.55
C THR A 290 6.68 -99.42 70.48
#